data_AF-A0A8S3EVV5-F1
#
_entry.id   AF-A0A8S3EVV5-F1
#
_cell.length_a   1.000
_cell.length_b   1.000
_cell.length_c   1.000
_cell.angle_alpha   90.00
_cell.angle_beta   90.00
_cell.angle_gamma   90.00
#
_symmetry.space_group_name_H-M   'P 1'
#
loop_
_entity.id
_entity.type
_entity.pdbx_description
1 polymer ?
#
loop_
_entity_poly.entity_id
_entity_poly.type
_entity_poly.pdbx_seq_one_letter_code
_entity_poly.pdbx_strand_id
1 'polypeptide(L)'
;KTKLEYNQRNKNESLEQEKQRRQDEDKLVDLALEWNYFDGVLQILQARQGELIKKKKDFIQVDIARQKQLFLKSLERKRSTFIEYFLISGFDLLSLVENDDIPSYQKFILELYNTSYKEMNKSHKNRVTMLFGATSFSSMQEIDYKLNKFVGSFFGSICSSKNDSFLNRIKIDLNNRVCTCYGSNEHVEENYELKVIQHITKVYPTESSYTKHHILRDLFLWSIFMDMPEMAKVLLFHVRSRVCAALIASAIYKNYSKLSPTVDMRDKFQTQSLDFEIYASM
;
A
#
# COMPACT_ATOMS: atom_id res chain seq x y z
N LYS A 1 48.18 29.35 -10.57
CA LYS A 1 46.76 29.71 -10.35
C LYS A 1 45.86 29.30 -11.52
N THR A 2 46.25 29.52 -12.78
CA THR A 2 45.47 29.22 -13.99
C THR A 2 45.06 27.75 -14.21
N LYS A 3 45.88 26.76 -13.83
CA LYS A 3 45.54 25.32 -14.01
C LYS A 3 44.44 24.82 -13.06
N LEU A 4 44.29 25.45 -11.90
CA LEU A 4 43.31 25.09 -10.87
C LEU A 4 41.92 25.67 -11.20
N GLU A 5 41.88 26.90 -11.71
CA GLU A 5 40.65 27.57 -12.16
C GLU A 5 40.07 26.91 -13.43
N TYR A 6 40.92 26.46 -14.36
CA TYR A 6 40.48 25.72 -15.55
C TYR A 6 39.85 24.36 -15.19
N ASN A 7 40.48 23.61 -14.28
CA ASN A 7 39.93 22.33 -13.81
C ASN A 7 38.62 22.50 -13.02
N GLN A 8 38.46 23.60 -12.29
CA GLN A 8 37.20 23.90 -11.59
C GLN A 8 36.08 24.29 -12.56
N ARG A 9 36.36 25.05 -13.63
CA ARG A 9 35.38 25.37 -14.67
C ARG A 9 34.89 24.13 -15.43
N ASN A 10 35.79 23.27 -15.89
CA ASN A 10 35.41 22.04 -16.60
C ASN A 10 34.59 21.09 -15.71
N LYS A 11 34.88 21.04 -14.41
CA LYS A 11 34.11 20.25 -13.46
C LYS A 11 32.70 20.81 -13.23
N ASN A 12 32.55 22.13 -13.21
CA ASN A 12 31.25 22.79 -13.05
C ASN A 12 30.39 22.65 -14.31
N GLU A 13 30.98 22.78 -15.51
CA GLU A 13 30.27 22.57 -16.77
C GLU A 13 29.78 21.12 -16.92
N SER A 14 30.63 20.15 -16.58
CA SER A 14 30.22 18.73 -16.56
C SER A 14 29.10 18.46 -15.55
N LEU A 15 29.07 19.17 -14.42
CA LEU A 15 28.02 19.02 -13.42
C LEU A 15 26.68 19.61 -13.89
N GLU A 16 26.70 20.78 -14.53
CA GLU A 16 25.48 21.41 -15.07
C GLU A 16 24.90 20.63 -16.25
N GLN A 17 25.75 20.13 -17.17
CA GLN A 17 25.30 19.24 -18.25
C GLN A 17 24.64 17.97 -17.71
N GLU A 18 25.21 17.39 -16.66
CA GLU A 18 24.66 16.21 -15.99
C GLU A 18 23.32 16.51 -15.29
N LYS A 19 23.17 17.68 -14.65
CA LYS A 19 21.89 18.11 -14.08
C LYS A 19 20.82 18.27 -15.16
N GLN A 20 21.17 18.90 -16.28
CA GLN A 20 20.24 19.11 -17.39
C GLN A 20 19.80 17.77 -17.99
N ARG A 21 20.74 16.86 -18.27
CA ARG A 21 20.45 15.49 -18.72
C ARG A 21 19.45 14.80 -17.81
N ARG A 22 19.64 14.90 -16.49
CA ARG A 22 18.72 14.29 -15.50
C ARG A 22 17.33 14.87 -15.52
N GLN A 23 17.22 16.20 -15.66
CA GLN A 23 15.92 16.87 -15.78
C GLN A 23 15.17 16.42 -17.03
N ASP A 24 15.88 16.27 -18.15
CA ASP A 24 15.27 15.81 -19.39
C ASP A 24 14.87 14.32 -19.29
N GLU A 25 15.67 13.50 -18.64
CA GLU A 25 15.30 12.11 -18.33
C GLU A 25 14.12 12.04 -17.34
N ASP A 26 14.00 12.94 -16.37
CA ASP A 26 12.81 13.05 -15.49
C ASP A 26 11.54 13.36 -16.31
N LYS A 27 11.62 14.29 -17.25
CA LYS A 27 10.50 14.57 -18.17
C LYS A 27 10.13 13.36 -19.00
N LEU A 28 11.11 12.60 -19.49
CA LEU A 28 10.86 11.37 -20.25
C LEU A 28 10.20 10.29 -19.40
N VAL A 29 10.62 10.13 -18.14
CA VAL A 29 9.97 9.18 -17.23
C VAL A 29 8.55 9.61 -16.91
N ASP A 30 8.31 10.90 -16.67
CA ASP A 30 6.96 11.43 -16.42
C ASP A 30 6.03 11.20 -17.61
N LEU A 31 6.52 11.46 -18.84
CA LEU A 31 5.81 11.18 -20.09
C LEU A 31 5.54 9.68 -20.27
N ALA A 32 6.53 8.84 -19.98
CA ALA A 32 6.40 7.38 -20.11
C ALA A 32 5.43 6.79 -19.07
N LEU A 33 5.41 7.30 -17.83
CA LEU A 33 4.41 6.96 -16.82
C LEU A 33 2.99 7.40 -17.24
N GLU A 34 2.88 8.53 -17.94
CA GLU A 34 1.64 9.02 -18.54
C GLU A 34 1.14 8.06 -19.62
N TRP A 35 2.04 7.62 -20.50
CA TRP A 35 1.73 6.75 -21.64
C TRP A 35 1.70 5.26 -21.29
N ASN A 36 1.94 4.90 -20.02
CA ASN A 36 2.08 3.52 -19.57
C ASN A 36 3.18 2.74 -20.34
N TYR A 37 4.23 3.43 -20.77
CA TYR A 37 5.32 2.88 -21.55
C TYR A 37 6.43 2.35 -20.64
N PHE A 38 6.20 1.14 -20.10
CA PHE A 38 7.07 0.50 -19.11
C PHE A 38 8.50 0.28 -19.62
N ASP A 39 8.66 -0.21 -20.86
CA ASP A 39 9.97 -0.51 -21.44
C ASP A 39 10.87 0.73 -21.53
N GLY A 40 10.29 1.89 -21.86
CA GLY A 40 11.04 3.15 -21.90
C GLY A 40 11.56 3.57 -20.52
N VAL A 41 10.73 3.45 -19.48
CA VAL A 41 11.18 3.75 -18.10
C VAL A 41 12.23 2.74 -17.66
N LEU A 42 12.05 1.45 -17.95
CA LEU A 42 12.99 0.41 -17.60
C LEU A 42 14.36 0.65 -18.23
N GLN A 43 14.41 0.96 -19.53
CA GLN A 43 15.66 1.27 -20.23
C GLN A 43 16.37 2.49 -19.62
N ILE A 44 15.62 3.55 -19.28
CA ILE A 44 16.17 4.74 -18.62
C ILE A 44 16.74 4.39 -17.24
N LEU A 45 16.04 3.57 -16.45
CA LEU A 45 16.49 3.16 -15.11
C LEU A 45 17.70 2.20 -15.17
N GLN A 46 17.69 1.24 -16.09
CA GLN A 46 18.77 0.25 -16.27
C GLN A 46 20.06 0.88 -16.80
N ALA A 47 19.96 1.80 -17.77
CA ALA A 47 21.12 2.52 -18.29
C ALA A 47 21.92 3.21 -17.18
N ARG A 48 21.25 3.60 -16.09
CA ARG A 48 21.86 4.27 -14.94
C ARG A 48 22.43 3.34 -13.89
N GLN A 49 21.87 2.16 -13.66
CA GLN A 49 22.47 1.20 -12.73
C GLN A 49 23.93 0.90 -13.12
N GLY A 50 24.21 0.82 -14.44
CA GLY A 50 25.57 0.67 -14.95
C GLY A 50 26.49 1.88 -14.68
N GLU A 51 25.95 3.10 -14.59
CA GLU A 51 26.71 4.32 -14.28
C GLU A 51 26.95 4.51 -12.76
N LEU A 52 25.96 4.12 -11.93
CA LEU A 52 26.01 4.27 -10.47
C LEU A 52 27.05 3.37 -9.81
N ILE A 53 27.27 2.16 -10.35
CA ILE A 53 28.32 1.24 -9.89
C ILE A 53 29.72 1.89 -9.95
N LYS A 54 29.90 2.97 -10.74
CA LYS A 54 31.18 3.65 -10.92
C LYS A 54 31.36 4.94 -10.08
N LYS A 55 30.36 5.42 -9.30
CA LYS A 55 30.42 6.75 -8.65
C LYS A 55 30.11 6.75 -7.12
N LYS A 56 30.62 7.79 -6.43
CA LYS A 56 30.67 8.01 -4.96
C LYS A 56 29.30 8.10 -4.24
N LYS A 57 29.30 7.93 -2.91
CA LYS A 57 28.17 8.00 -1.94
C LYS A 57 27.12 9.09 -2.19
N ASP A 58 27.51 10.30 -2.59
CA ASP A 58 26.56 11.41 -2.81
C ASP A 58 25.57 11.14 -3.96
N PHE A 59 25.94 10.30 -4.93
CA PHE A 59 25.06 9.90 -6.02
C PHE A 59 23.98 8.90 -5.57
N ILE A 60 24.26 8.10 -4.53
CA ILE A 60 23.34 7.08 -4.03
C ILE A 60 22.13 7.74 -3.35
N GLN A 61 22.34 8.82 -2.58
CA GLN A 61 21.23 9.53 -1.92
C GLN A 61 20.28 10.21 -2.91
N VAL A 62 20.82 10.82 -3.97
CA VAL A 62 20.01 11.46 -5.03
C VAL A 62 19.15 10.43 -5.77
N ASP A 63 19.68 9.22 -5.98
CA ASP A 63 18.93 8.16 -6.66
C ASP A 63 17.81 7.58 -5.78
N ILE A 64 18.03 7.42 -4.46
CA ILE A 64 16.98 6.99 -3.52
C ILE A 64 15.82 7.99 -3.50
N ALA A 65 16.10 9.29 -3.39
CA ALA A 65 15.06 10.34 -3.39
C ALA A 65 14.23 10.32 -4.68
N ARG A 66 14.89 10.06 -5.82
CA ARG A 66 14.22 9.95 -7.12
C ARG A 66 13.39 8.67 -7.22
N GLN A 67 13.94 7.51 -6.85
CA GLN A 67 13.19 6.25 -6.84
C GLN A 67 11.95 6.36 -5.96
N LYS A 68 12.08 7.01 -4.79
CA LYS A 68 10.95 7.36 -3.93
C LYS A 68 9.91 8.19 -4.68
N GLN A 69 10.31 9.28 -5.33
CA GLN A 69 9.38 10.13 -6.08
C GLN A 69 8.67 9.36 -7.20
N LEU A 70 9.38 8.50 -7.94
CA LEU A 70 8.80 7.69 -9.00
C LEU A 70 7.85 6.63 -8.47
N PHE A 71 8.17 6.00 -7.34
CA PHE A 71 7.29 5.07 -6.65
C PHE A 71 5.99 5.76 -6.22
N LEU A 72 6.10 6.94 -5.61
CA LEU A 72 4.95 7.76 -5.19
C LEU A 72 4.07 8.16 -6.38
N LYS A 73 4.66 8.68 -7.46
CA LYS A 73 3.93 9.00 -8.70
C LYS A 73 3.25 7.76 -9.30
N SER A 74 3.88 6.59 -9.20
CA SER A 74 3.30 5.34 -9.69
C SER A 74 2.09 4.91 -8.86
N LEU A 75 2.12 5.13 -7.53
CA LEU A 75 0.96 4.92 -6.66
C LEU A 75 -0.19 5.88 -7.02
N GLU A 76 0.09 7.18 -7.11
CA GLU A 76 -0.90 8.21 -7.47
C GLU A 76 -1.57 7.91 -8.82
N ARG A 77 -0.77 7.49 -9.81
CA ARG A 77 -1.25 7.12 -11.16
C ARG A 77 -1.78 5.70 -11.25
N LYS A 78 -1.86 4.96 -10.13
CA LYS A 78 -2.45 3.60 -10.04
C LYS A 78 -1.78 2.60 -10.99
N ARG A 79 -0.47 2.72 -11.17
CA ARG A 79 0.33 1.90 -12.11
C ARG A 79 0.91 0.66 -11.43
N SER A 80 0.13 -0.43 -11.37
CA SER A 80 0.53 -1.66 -10.67
C SER A 80 1.83 -2.30 -11.17
N THR A 81 2.06 -2.32 -12.49
CA THR A 81 3.29 -2.87 -13.10
C THR A 81 4.56 -2.15 -12.66
N PHE A 82 4.49 -0.83 -12.47
CA PHE A 82 5.60 -0.05 -11.96
C PHE A 82 5.87 -0.32 -10.48
N ILE A 83 4.81 -0.45 -9.69
CA ILE A 83 4.94 -0.84 -8.28
C ILE A 83 5.58 -2.21 -8.16
N GLU A 84 5.15 -3.18 -8.97
CA GLU A 84 5.75 -4.51 -9.03
C GLU A 84 7.24 -4.43 -9.35
N TYR A 85 7.61 -3.67 -10.38
CA TYR A 85 9.00 -3.46 -10.75
C TYR A 85 9.84 -2.90 -9.59
N PHE A 86 9.37 -1.87 -8.90
CA PHE A 86 10.09 -1.31 -7.76
C PHE A 86 10.26 -2.34 -6.63
N LEU A 87 9.21 -3.10 -6.32
CA LEU A 87 9.26 -4.10 -5.25
C LEU A 87 10.19 -5.27 -5.59
N ILE A 88 10.18 -5.75 -6.84
CA ILE A 88 11.09 -6.81 -7.33
C ILE A 88 12.54 -6.31 -7.40
N SER A 89 12.74 -5.05 -7.81
CA SER A 89 14.07 -4.42 -7.89
C SER A 89 14.68 -4.11 -6.51
N GLY A 90 13.98 -4.43 -5.42
CA GLY A 90 14.47 -4.24 -4.06
C GLY A 90 14.36 -2.80 -3.56
N PHE A 91 13.42 -2.01 -4.09
CA PHE A 91 13.14 -0.66 -3.58
C PHE A 91 12.93 -0.70 -2.06
N ASP A 92 13.65 0.16 -1.35
CA ASP A 92 13.56 0.24 0.10
C ASP A 92 12.32 1.03 0.50
N LEU A 93 11.23 0.30 0.78
CA LEU A 93 9.99 0.91 1.25
C LEU A 93 10.16 1.72 2.53
N LEU A 94 11.16 1.42 3.38
CA LEU A 94 11.41 2.22 4.57
C LEU A 94 11.84 3.66 4.22
N SER A 95 12.39 3.89 3.03
CA SER A 95 12.71 5.24 2.55
C SER A 95 11.46 6.13 2.38
N LEU A 96 10.26 5.55 2.40
CA LEU A 96 9.01 6.30 2.43
C LEU A 96 8.77 6.98 3.78
N VAL A 97 9.33 6.45 4.86
CA VAL A 97 9.27 7.02 6.21
C VAL A 97 10.50 7.90 6.38
N GLU A 98 10.33 9.22 6.24
CA GLU A 98 11.45 10.16 6.37
C GLU A 98 11.94 10.22 7.82
N ASN A 99 13.22 9.96 8.08
CA ASN A 99 13.86 10.15 9.39
C ASN A 99 13.10 9.54 10.58
N ASP A 100 12.47 8.38 10.40
CA ASP A 100 11.62 7.72 11.41
C ASP A 100 10.38 8.54 11.86
N ASP A 101 9.99 9.56 11.08
CA ASP A 101 8.80 10.38 11.33
C ASP A 101 7.52 9.66 10.90
N ILE A 102 7.04 8.79 11.80
CA ILE A 102 5.77 8.06 11.66
C ILE A 102 4.59 9.01 11.31
N PRO A 103 4.41 10.17 11.97
CA PRO A 103 3.42 11.17 11.58
C PRO A 103 3.44 11.55 10.10
N SER A 104 4.63 11.76 9.51
CA SER A 104 4.76 12.12 8.10
C SER A 104 4.30 11.00 7.17
N TYR A 105 4.66 9.74 7.47
CA TYR A 105 4.16 8.60 6.70
C TYR A 105 2.64 8.41 6.82
N GLN A 106 2.11 8.50 8.04
CA GLN A 106 0.65 8.39 8.27
C GLN A 106 -0.11 9.49 7.52
N LYS A 107 0.43 10.72 7.51
CA LYS A 107 -0.13 11.83 6.73
C LYS A 107 -0.12 11.52 5.24
N PHE A 108 0.98 10.99 4.71
CA PHE A 108 1.07 10.58 3.30
C PHE A 108 0.01 9.54 2.92
N ILE A 109 -0.13 8.45 3.71
CA ILE A 109 -1.15 7.44 3.43
C ILE A 109 -2.54 8.05 3.53
N LEU A 110 -2.81 8.89 4.52
CA LEU A 110 -4.09 9.56 4.66
C LEU A 110 -4.42 10.46 3.45
N GLU A 111 -3.43 11.20 2.94
CA GLU A 111 -3.55 11.95 1.68
C GLU A 111 -3.83 11.04 0.50
N LEU A 112 -3.12 9.92 0.38
CA LEU A 112 -3.33 8.93 -0.67
C LEU A 112 -4.76 8.38 -0.68
N TYR A 113 -5.29 8.03 0.50
CA TYR A 113 -6.68 7.62 0.68
C TYR A 113 -7.66 8.71 0.28
N ASN A 114 -7.47 9.93 0.77
CA ASN A 114 -8.41 11.03 0.54
C ASN A 114 -8.40 11.50 -0.93
N THR A 115 -7.24 11.56 -1.57
CA THR A 115 -7.11 11.89 -3.00
C THR A 115 -7.78 10.81 -3.85
N SER A 116 -7.47 9.54 -3.61
CA SER A 116 -8.07 8.42 -4.34
C SER A 116 -9.59 8.36 -4.13
N TYR A 117 -10.06 8.61 -2.90
CA TYR A 117 -11.49 8.70 -2.59
C TYR A 117 -12.17 9.83 -3.36
N LYS A 118 -11.56 11.02 -3.46
CA LYS A 118 -12.12 12.16 -4.23
C LYS A 118 -12.31 11.81 -5.71
N GLU A 119 -11.39 11.05 -6.30
CA GLU A 119 -11.45 10.62 -7.70
C GLU A 119 -12.45 9.49 -7.97
N MET A 120 -12.90 8.76 -6.93
CA MET A 120 -13.86 7.67 -7.10
C MET A 120 -15.18 8.15 -7.72
N ASN A 121 -15.78 7.27 -8.53
CA ASN A 121 -17.14 7.46 -8.99
C ASN A 121 -18.15 7.40 -7.82
N LYS A 122 -19.31 8.05 -8.00
CA LYS A 122 -20.35 8.17 -6.95
C LYS A 122 -20.84 6.82 -6.43
N SER A 123 -21.00 5.84 -7.31
CA SER A 123 -21.47 4.50 -6.95
C SER A 123 -20.50 3.80 -5.99
N HIS A 124 -19.20 3.91 -6.24
CA HIS A 124 -18.16 3.37 -5.38
C HIS A 124 -18.06 4.12 -4.05
N LYS A 125 -18.06 5.46 -4.08
CA LYS A 125 -18.09 6.26 -2.85
C LYS A 125 -19.21 5.85 -1.90
N ASN A 126 -20.41 5.62 -2.44
CA ASN A 126 -21.54 5.16 -1.65
C ASN A 126 -21.26 3.79 -0.99
N ARG A 127 -20.65 2.83 -1.70
CA ARG A 127 -20.29 1.54 -1.11
C ARG A 127 -19.25 1.66 0.00
N VAL A 128 -18.20 2.43 -0.23
CA VAL A 128 -17.17 2.70 0.80
C VAL A 128 -17.80 3.41 2.00
N THR A 129 -18.68 4.38 1.77
CA THR A 129 -19.42 5.08 2.82
C THR A 129 -20.34 4.11 3.59
N MET A 130 -21.03 3.19 2.91
CA MET A 130 -21.89 2.21 3.58
C MET A 130 -21.09 1.19 4.40
N LEU A 131 -19.91 0.80 3.93
CA LEU A 131 -19.07 -0.18 4.62
C LEU A 131 -18.35 0.40 5.83
N PHE A 132 -17.86 1.63 5.71
CA PHE A 132 -16.98 2.24 6.72
C PHE A 132 -17.65 3.40 7.46
N GLY A 133 -18.83 3.85 7.06
CA GLY A 133 -19.47 5.04 7.62
C GLY A 133 -18.62 6.30 7.43
N ALA A 134 -17.85 6.39 6.33
CA ALA A 134 -16.87 7.45 6.09
C ALA A 134 -17.15 8.17 4.77
N THR A 135 -17.32 9.51 4.83
CA THR A 135 -17.30 10.38 3.64
C THR A 135 -15.90 10.95 3.36
N SER A 136 -15.00 10.82 4.33
CA SER A 136 -13.58 11.16 4.30
C SER A 136 -12.90 10.46 5.47
N PHE A 137 -11.57 10.36 5.46
CA PHE A 137 -10.80 9.84 6.58
C PHE A 137 -10.05 10.99 7.25
N SER A 138 -10.24 11.15 8.57
CA SER A 138 -9.60 12.20 9.38
C SER A 138 -8.26 11.78 9.95
N SER A 139 -8.03 10.48 10.11
CA SER A 139 -6.81 9.92 10.69
C SER A 139 -6.60 8.46 10.28
N MET A 140 -5.37 7.95 10.39
CA MET A 140 -5.08 6.53 10.21
C MET A 140 -5.74 5.66 11.28
N GLN A 141 -5.87 6.16 12.51
CA GLN A 141 -6.58 5.48 13.59
C GLN A 141 -8.06 5.26 13.25
N GLU A 142 -8.70 6.23 12.58
CA GLU A 142 -10.07 6.08 12.11
C GLU A 142 -10.20 4.98 11.05
N ILE A 143 -9.26 4.92 10.10
CA ILE A 143 -9.19 3.87 9.07
C ILE A 143 -9.04 2.50 9.76
N ASP A 144 -8.07 2.36 10.65
CA ASP A 144 -7.80 1.11 11.37
C ASP A 144 -8.99 0.69 12.26
N TYR A 145 -9.66 1.63 12.94
CA TYR A 145 -10.85 1.33 13.73
C TYR A 145 -11.99 0.81 12.85
N LYS A 146 -12.28 1.49 11.74
CA LYS A 146 -13.35 1.12 10.80
C LYS A 146 -13.07 -0.22 10.13
N LEU A 147 -11.82 -0.47 9.75
CA LEU A 147 -11.32 -1.76 9.28
C LEU A 147 -11.53 -2.87 10.31
N ASN A 148 -11.07 -2.66 11.55
CA ASN A 148 -11.20 -3.64 12.62
C ASN A 148 -12.67 -3.95 12.92
N LYS A 149 -13.54 -2.94 12.92
CA LYS A 149 -14.99 -3.14 13.11
C LYS A 149 -15.61 -3.95 11.97
N PHE A 150 -15.25 -3.63 10.73
CA PHE A 150 -15.72 -4.36 9.55
C PHE A 150 -15.23 -5.82 9.57
N VAL A 151 -13.93 -6.04 9.70
CA VAL A 151 -13.30 -7.37 9.74
C VAL A 151 -13.82 -8.17 10.93
N GLY A 152 -13.87 -7.57 12.13
CA GLY A 152 -14.37 -8.19 13.34
C GLY A 152 -15.84 -8.64 13.23
N SER A 153 -16.72 -7.82 12.66
CA SER A 153 -18.12 -8.21 12.43
C SER A 153 -18.25 -9.32 11.38
N PHE A 154 -17.45 -9.27 10.32
CA PHE A 154 -17.45 -10.27 9.27
C PHE A 154 -16.99 -11.64 9.78
N PHE A 155 -15.82 -11.71 10.43
CA PHE A 155 -15.31 -12.94 10.99
C PHE A 155 -16.12 -13.40 12.20
N GLY A 156 -16.64 -12.51 13.04
CA GLY A 156 -17.56 -12.86 14.12
C GLY A 156 -18.83 -13.54 13.61
N SER A 157 -19.39 -13.05 12.50
CA SER A 157 -20.55 -13.67 11.84
C SER A 157 -20.23 -15.03 11.25
N ILE A 158 -19.04 -15.22 10.67
CA ILE A 158 -18.59 -16.52 10.14
C ILE A 158 -18.32 -17.51 11.28
N CYS A 159 -17.64 -17.09 12.35
CA CYS A 159 -17.38 -17.90 13.54
C CYS A 159 -18.65 -18.38 14.25
N SER A 160 -19.74 -17.60 14.13
CA SER A 160 -21.05 -17.95 14.70
C SER A 160 -21.85 -18.92 13.81
N SER A 161 -21.45 -19.10 12.55
CA SER A 161 -22.01 -20.09 11.65
C SER A 161 -21.43 -21.47 12.01
N LYS A 162 -22.28 -22.35 12.53
CA LYS A 162 -21.90 -23.67 13.07
C LYS A 162 -21.30 -24.65 12.05
N ASN A 163 -21.23 -24.30 10.76
CA ASN A 163 -20.95 -25.27 9.69
C ASN A 163 -19.61 -25.13 8.95
N ASP A 164 -18.80 -24.09 9.19
CA ASP A 164 -17.50 -23.92 8.50
C ASP A 164 -16.30 -24.04 9.45
N SER A 165 -15.71 -25.23 9.52
CA SER A 165 -14.66 -25.60 10.48
C SER A 165 -13.31 -24.88 10.33
N PHE A 166 -13.05 -24.27 9.16
CA PHE A 166 -11.76 -23.64 8.84
C PHE A 166 -11.72 -22.15 9.23
N LEU A 167 -12.78 -21.39 8.94
CA LEU A 167 -12.83 -19.95 9.18
C LEU A 167 -13.13 -19.60 10.65
N ASN A 168 -13.73 -20.52 11.41
CA ASN A 168 -14.03 -20.36 12.84
C ASN A 168 -12.79 -20.24 13.75
N ARG A 169 -11.59 -20.30 13.17
CA ARG A 169 -10.32 -20.30 13.91
C ARG A 169 -9.55 -18.99 13.78
N ILE A 170 -9.92 -18.09 12.88
CA ILE A 170 -9.08 -16.94 12.53
C ILE A 170 -9.44 -15.73 13.40
N LYS A 171 -8.57 -15.38 14.35
CA LYS A 171 -8.59 -14.07 15.01
C LYS A 171 -7.59 -13.16 14.30
N ILE A 172 -8.11 -12.10 13.67
CA ILE A 172 -7.29 -11.08 13.01
C ILE A 172 -7.01 -10.00 14.04
N ASP A 173 -5.81 -10.00 14.61
CA ASP A 173 -5.32 -8.88 15.40
C ASP A 173 -4.56 -7.93 14.47
N LEU A 174 -5.24 -6.88 13.99
CA LEU A 174 -4.60 -5.85 13.17
C LEU A 174 -3.61 -4.99 13.96
N ASN A 175 -3.67 -5.00 15.31
CA ASN A 175 -2.79 -4.23 16.19
C ASN A 175 -1.47 -4.97 16.48
N ASN A 176 -1.53 -6.27 16.79
CA ASN A 176 -0.33 -7.13 16.86
C ASN A 176 0.11 -7.67 15.50
N ARG A 177 -0.66 -7.40 14.43
CA ARG A 177 -0.29 -7.67 13.04
C ARG A 177 -0.04 -9.16 12.76
N VAL A 178 -0.69 -10.03 13.53
CA VAL A 178 -0.64 -11.48 13.39
C VAL A 178 -2.07 -11.99 13.28
N CYS A 179 -2.35 -12.71 12.20
CA CYS A 179 -3.47 -13.64 12.19
C CYS A 179 -3.09 -14.85 13.01
N THR A 180 -3.73 -15.01 14.16
CA THR A 180 -3.57 -16.23 14.95
C THR A 180 -4.78 -17.11 14.74
N CYS A 181 -4.53 -18.32 14.24
CA CYS A 181 -5.55 -19.36 14.19
C CYS A 181 -5.59 -20.04 15.56
N TYR A 182 -6.62 -19.80 16.38
CA TYR A 182 -6.76 -20.52 17.64
C TYR A 182 -7.63 -21.76 17.47
N GLY A 183 -7.21 -22.87 18.09
CA GLY A 183 -8.08 -24.01 18.32
C GLY A 183 -9.16 -23.60 19.32
N SER A 184 -10.42 -23.91 18.99
CA SER A 184 -11.61 -23.67 19.81
C SER A 184 -11.37 -24.07 21.27
N ASN A 185 -11.46 -23.10 22.19
CA ASN A 185 -11.97 -23.22 23.56
C ASN A 185 -11.70 -21.92 24.34
N GLU A 186 -12.48 -20.85 24.11
CA GLU A 186 -12.65 -19.79 25.12
C GLU A 186 -13.88 -18.94 24.76
N HIS A 187 -14.92 -19.04 25.60
CA HIS A 187 -16.08 -18.16 25.57
C HIS A 187 -15.66 -16.77 26.04
N VAL A 188 -15.79 -15.74 25.19
CA VAL A 188 -15.51 -14.35 25.56
C VAL A 188 -16.82 -13.57 25.57
N GLU A 189 -17.22 -13.12 26.76
CA GLU A 189 -18.43 -12.34 27.06
C GLU A 189 -18.42 -10.89 26.54
N GLU A 190 -19.62 -10.33 26.42
CA GLU A 190 -20.10 -9.13 25.72
C GLU A 190 -19.60 -7.74 26.23
N ASN A 191 -18.38 -7.61 26.74
CA ASN A 191 -17.81 -6.29 27.14
C ASN A 191 -16.64 -5.84 26.25
N TYR A 192 -16.77 -6.06 24.94
CA TYR A 192 -15.67 -5.93 23.98
C TYR A 192 -15.41 -4.47 23.55
N GLU A 193 -16.42 -3.61 23.42
CA GLU A 193 -16.25 -2.28 22.80
C GLU A 193 -15.41 -1.29 23.64
N LEU A 194 -15.64 -1.23 24.97
CA LEU A 194 -14.90 -0.32 25.86
C LEU A 194 -13.49 -0.81 26.21
N LYS A 195 -13.30 -2.13 26.35
CA LYS A 195 -11.96 -2.72 26.57
C LYS A 195 -11.11 -2.60 25.31
N VAL A 196 -11.67 -2.79 24.11
CA VAL A 196 -10.93 -2.63 22.86
C VAL A 196 -10.47 -1.20 22.65
N ILE A 197 -11.27 -0.17 22.97
CA ILE A 197 -10.81 1.23 22.83
C ILE A 197 -9.68 1.57 23.81
N GLN A 198 -9.77 1.11 25.06
CA GLN A 198 -8.71 1.29 26.06
C GLN A 198 -7.46 0.43 25.80
N HIS A 199 -7.61 -0.70 25.11
CA HIS A 199 -6.49 -1.53 24.67
C HIS A 199 -5.86 -1.00 23.38
N ILE A 200 -6.64 -0.54 22.40
CA ILE A 200 -6.14 0.11 21.18
C ILE A 200 -5.27 1.31 21.56
N THR A 201 -5.71 2.15 22.51
CA THR A 201 -4.93 3.31 22.97
C THR A 201 -3.71 2.97 23.83
N LYS A 202 -3.65 1.76 24.44
CA LYS A 202 -2.49 1.28 25.22
C LYS A 202 -1.54 0.34 24.46
N VAL A 203 -2.00 -0.25 23.34
CA VAL A 203 -1.28 -1.28 22.57
C VAL A 203 -0.72 -0.72 21.25
N TYR A 204 -1.03 0.51 20.87
CA TYR A 204 -0.09 1.25 20.01
C TYR A 204 1.20 1.39 20.81
N PRO A 205 2.27 0.66 20.46
CA PRO A 205 3.51 0.80 21.18
C PRO A 205 3.91 2.26 20.98
N THR A 206 4.07 3.00 22.07
CA THR A 206 4.78 4.28 22.07
C THR A 206 6.22 4.13 21.56
N GLU A 207 6.69 2.89 21.43
CA GLU A 207 7.98 2.51 20.89
C GLU A 207 7.84 1.29 19.96
N SER A 208 7.85 1.49 18.64
CA SER A 208 8.54 0.59 17.69
C SER A 208 8.42 1.15 16.28
N SER A 209 9.57 1.32 15.64
CA SER A 209 9.74 1.77 14.26
C SER A 209 8.70 1.18 13.31
N TYR A 210 8.18 2.02 12.42
CA TYR A 210 7.34 1.57 11.32
C TYR A 210 8.13 0.57 10.46
N THR A 211 7.62 -0.66 10.25
CA THR A 211 8.34 -1.69 9.49
C THR A 211 7.85 -1.73 8.04
N LYS A 212 8.66 -2.30 7.14
CA LYS A 212 8.28 -2.55 5.74
C LYS A 212 6.94 -3.29 5.61
N HIS A 213 6.63 -4.20 6.54
CA HIS A 213 5.37 -4.94 6.53
C HIS A 213 4.15 -4.07 6.81
N HIS A 214 4.31 -3.02 7.61
CA HIS A 214 3.24 -2.07 7.91
C HIS A 214 2.90 -1.26 6.66
N ILE A 215 3.93 -0.81 5.94
CA ILE A 215 3.77 -0.05 4.70
C ILE A 215 3.05 -0.88 3.64
N LEU A 216 3.49 -2.12 3.45
CA LEU A 216 2.87 -3.05 2.49
C LEU A 216 1.42 -3.37 2.84
N ARG A 217 1.11 -3.55 4.13
CA ARG A 217 -0.27 -3.76 4.59
C ARG A 217 -1.15 -2.55 4.26
N ASP A 218 -0.70 -1.35 4.58
CA ASP A 218 -1.49 -0.13 4.42
C ASP A 218 -1.73 0.18 2.93
N LEU A 219 -0.70 0.00 2.08
CA LEU A 219 -0.83 0.10 0.63
C LEU A 219 -1.74 -0.99 0.06
N PHE A 220 -1.65 -2.23 0.56
CA PHE A 220 -2.52 -3.33 0.13
C PHE A 220 -3.99 -3.02 0.45
N LEU A 221 -4.29 -2.64 1.69
CA LEU A 221 -5.66 -2.30 2.11
C LEU A 221 -6.18 -1.10 1.32
N TRP A 222 -5.35 -0.08 1.12
CA TRP A 222 -5.68 1.04 0.24
C TRP A 222 -6.09 0.54 -1.15
N SER A 223 -5.29 -0.33 -1.76
CA SER A 223 -5.59 -0.83 -3.10
C SER A 223 -6.90 -1.61 -3.21
N ILE A 224 -7.25 -2.38 -2.18
CA ILE A 224 -8.54 -3.08 -2.08
C ILE A 224 -9.69 -2.08 -1.98
N PHE A 225 -9.56 -1.06 -1.12
CA PHE A 225 -10.62 -0.08 -0.92
C PHE A 225 -10.91 0.80 -2.12
N MET A 226 -9.87 1.05 -2.92
CA MET A 226 -9.99 1.82 -4.14
C MET A 226 -10.38 0.96 -5.36
N ASP A 227 -10.75 -0.32 -5.19
CA ASP A 227 -11.05 -1.29 -6.26
C ASP A 227 -9.95 -1.35 -7.32
N MET A 228 -8.71 -1.52 -6.85
CA MET A 228 -7.54 -1.72 -7.70
C MET A 228 -7.01 -3.16 -7.52
N PRO A 229 -7.72 -4.18 -8.04
CA PRO A 229 -7.38 -5.58 -7.80
C PRO A 229 -5.98 -5.95 -8.29
N GLU A 230 -5.53 -5.40 -9.41
CA GLU A 230 -4.19 -5.68 -9.95
C GLU A 230 -3.08 -5.11 -9.06
N MET A 231 -3.27 -3.90 -8.51
CA MET A 231 -2.36 -3.33 -7.52
C MET A 231 -2.35 -4.17 -6.23
N ALA A 232 -3.52 -4.62 -5.79
CA ALA A 232 -3.65 -5.46 -4.61
C ALA A 232 -2.95 -6.82 -4.79
N LYS A 233 -3.07 -7.45 -5.97
CA LYS A 233 -2.37 -8.70 -6.32
C LYS A 233 -0.86 -8.52 -6.25
N VAL A 234 -0.32 -7.45 -6.84
CA VAL A 234 1.12 -7.12 -6.76
C VAL A 234 1.56 -7.00 -5.29
N LEU A 235 0.85 -6.19 -4.50
CA LEU A 235 1.20 -5.97 -3.09
C LEU A 235 1.06 -7.23 -2.23
N LEU A 236 0.07 -8.08 -2.54
CA LEU A 236 -0.17 -9.35 -1.85
C LEU A 236 1.05 -10.27 -1.86
N PHE A 237 1.86 -10.29 -2.91
CA PHE A 237 3.07 -11.12 -2.93
C PHE A 237 4.15 -10.67 -1.94
N HIS A 238 4.06 -9.42 -1.45
CA HIS A 238 5.06 -8.84 -0.56
C HIS A 238 4.57 -8.71 0.90
N VAL A 239 3.26 -8.82 1.17
CA VAL A 239 2.74 -8.78 2.56
C VAL A 239 3.17 -9.99 3.37
N ARG A 240 3.36 -9.80 4.68
CA ARG A 240 3.87 -10.84 5.60
C ARG A 240 2.96 -12.08 5.67
N SER A 241 1.64 -11.88 5.73
CA SER A 241 0.64 -12.96 5.78
C SER A 241 -0.28 -12.88 4.58
N ARG A 242 0.12 -13.57 3.50
CA ARG A 242 -0.60 -13.56 2.22
C ARG A 242 -2.00 -14.14 2.35
N VAL A 243 -2.13 -15.30 3.00
CA VAL A 243 -3.42 -15.96 3.23
C VAL A 243 -4.41 -15.02 3.93
N CYS A 244 -4.00 -14.34 5.00
CA CYS A 244 -4.90 -13.42 5.68
C CYS A 244 -5.23 -12.17 4.90
N ALA A 245 -4.25 -11.56 4.26
CA ALA A 245 -4.49 -10.41 3.40
C ALA A 245 -5.50 -10.76 2.29
N ALA A 246 -5.34 -11.93 1.68
CA ALA A 246 -6.25 -12.44 0.65
C ALA A 246 -7.66 -12.72 1.20
N LEU A 247 -7.79 -13.34 2.38
CA LEU A 247 -9.10 -13.53 3.01
C LEU A 247 -9.79 -12.21 3.37
N ILE A 248 -9.04 -11.21 3.86
CA ILE A 248 -9.58 -9.86 4.11
C ILE A 248 -10.05 -9.23 2.80
N ALA A 249 -9.26 -9.31 1.73
CA ALA A 249 -9.64 -8.79 0.42
C ALA A 249 -10.91 -9.45 -0.10
N SER A 250 -10.99 -10.80 -0.06
CA SER A 250 -12.20 -11.54 -0.44
C SER A 250 -13.41 -11.07 0.37
N ALA A 251 -13.29 -10.94 1.70
CA ALA A 251 -14.35 -10.48 2.56
C ALA A 251 -14.88 -9.08 2.18
N ILE A 252 -13.97 -8.13 1.90
CA ILE A 252 -14.33 -6.78 1.46
C ILE A 252 -15.06 -6.85 0.11
N TYR A 253 -14.54 -7.61 -0.86
CA TYR A 253 -15.15 -7.72 -2.18
C TYR A 253 -16.52 -8.42 -2.18
N LYS A 254 -16.75 -9.44 -1.34
CA LYS A 254 -18.10 -10.01 -1.14
C LYS A 254 -19.09 -8.96 -0.67
N ASN A 255 -18.67 -8.06 0.21
CA ASN A 255 -19.53 -6.97 0.67
C ASN A 255 -19.74 -5.90 -0.40
N TYR A 256 -18.72 -5.56 -1.19
CA TYR A 256 -18.92 -4.71 -2.37
C TYR A 256 -19.91 -5.32 -3.35
N SER A 257 -19.89 -6.64 -3.56
CA SER A 257 -20.90 -7.34 -4.35
C SER A 257 -22.29 -7.16 -3.74
N LYS A 258 -22.50 -7.51 -2.46
CA LYS A 258 -23.81 -7.35 -1.79
C LYS A 258 -24.39 -5.93 -1.86
N LEU A 259 -23.53 -4.91 -1.80
CA LEU A 259 -23.90 -3.50 -1.83
C LEU A 259 -23.97 -2.90 -3.25
N SER A 260 -23.68 -3.69 -4.29
CA SER A 260 -23.68 -3.19 -5.66
C SER A 260 -25.09 -3.16 -6.25
N PRO A 261 -25.48 -2.04 -6.90
CA PRO A 261 -26.83 -1.87 -7.42
C PRO A 261 -27.08 -2.65 -8.72
N THR A 262 -26.04 -2.93 -9.51
CA THR A 262 -26.15 -3.58 -10.82
C THR A 262 -25.59 -5.00 -10.80
N VAL A 263 -26.16 -5.89 -11.62
CA VAL A 263 -25.70 -7.27 -11.78
C VAL A 263 -24.23 -7.32 -12.19
N ASP A 264 -23.84 -6.55 -13.21
CA ASP A 264 -22.44 -6.54 -13.71
C ASP A 264 -21.42 -6.20 -12.61
N MET A 265 -21.73 -5.25 -11.73
CA MET A 265 -20.84 -4.88 -10.62
C MET A 265 -20.82 -5.96 -9.54
N ARG A 266 -21.96 -6.61 -9.28
CA ARG A 266 -22.04 -7.77 -8.37
C ARG A 266 -21.16 -8.90 -8.86
N ASP A 267 -21.24 -9.23 -10.14
CA ASP A 267 -20.48 -10.32 -10.76
C ASP A 267 -18.99 -9.99 -10.80
N LYS A 268 -18.63 -8.74 -11.13
CA LYS A 268 -17.24 -8.25 -11.05
C LYS A 268 -16.67 -8.45 -9.64
N PHE A 269 -17.34 -7.95 -8.60
CA PHE A 269 -16.85 -8.05 -7.23
C PHE A 269 -16.86 -9.48 -6.70
N GLN A 270 -17.82 -10.30 -7.13
CA GLN A 270 -17.85 -11.72 -6.81
C GLN A 270 -16.65 -12.45 -7.41
N THR A 271 -16.31 -12.15 -8.66
CA THR A 271 -15.14 -12.70 -9.35
C THR A 271 -13.85 -12.29 -8.63
N GLN A 272 -13.69 -10.99 -8.31
CA GLN A 272 -12.54 -10.51 -7.55
C GLN A 272 -12.43 -11.17 -6.17
N SER A 273 -13.56 -11.39 -5.48
CA SER A 273 -13.56 -12.14 -4.22
C SER A 273 -13.04 -13.56 -4.40
N LEU A 274 -13.52 -14.28 -5.42
CA LEU A 274 -13.07 -15.64 -5.73
C LEU A 274 -11.58 -15.69 -6.08
N ASP A 275 -11.07 -14.72 -6.85
CA ASP A 275 -9.64 -14.62 -7.16
C ASP A 275 -8.80 -14.59 -5.88
N PHE A 276 -9.18 -13.76 -4.89
CA PHE A 276 -8.47 -13.68 -3.62
C PHE A 276 -8.65 -14.94 -2.73
N GLU A 277 -9.76 -15.67 -2.85
CA GLU A 277 -9.91 -16.97 -2.18
C GLU A 277 -8.95 -18.01 -2.76
N ILE A 278 -8.78 -18.01 -4.08
CA ILE A 278 -7.80 -18.87 -4.75
C ILE A 278 -6.39 -18.54 -4.23
N TYR A 279 -6.02 -17.26 -4.15
CA TYR A 279 -4.74 -16.85 -3.57
C TYR A 279 -4.56 -17.25 -2.10
N ALA A 280 -5.63 -17.30 -1.32
CA ALA A 280 -5.57 -17.75 0.08
C ALA A 280 -5.35 -19.28 0.20
N SER A 281 -5.68 -20.04 -0.84
CA SER A 281 -5.56 -21.51 -0.89
C SER A 281 -4.22 -22.02 -1.45
N MET A 282 -3.44 -21.15 -2.08
CA MET A 282 -2.10 -21.44 -2.61
C MET A 282 -1.02 -21.37 -1.53
#